data_AF-A0A9D6PG34-F1
#
_entry.id   AF-A0A9D6PG34-F1
#
_cell.length_a   1.000
_cell.length_b   1.000
_cell.length_c   1.000
_cell.angle_alpha   90.00
_cell.angle_beta   90.00
_cell.angle_gamma   90.00
#
_symmetry.space_group_name_H-M   'P 1'
#
loop_
_entity.id
_entity.type
_entity.pdbx_description
1 polymer ?
#
loop_
_entity_poly.entity_id
_entity_poly.type
_entity_poly.pdbx_seq_one_letter_code
_entity_poly.pdbx_strand_id
1 'polypeptide(L)'
;MSESYEIYRKGRLAIRGGRIEEAVGFFRTSSAKDPHFKTFELLGECLMKLGRHAEAVGPLASAVTLNQGVRGVSLLAEAFHAIGRITEARDFAKLALSRDSKNKKAVEILAKIEGKKK
;
A
#
# COMPACT_ATOMS: atom_id res chain seq x y z
N MET A 1 0.16 15.88 -21.78
CA MET A 1 0.29 15.22 -20.46
C MET A 1 -0.98 15.53 -19.68
N SER A 2 -1.62 14.55 -19.04
CA SER A 2 -2.86 14.80 -18.30
C SER A 2 -2.58 15.55 -17.00
N GLU A 3 -3.53 16.37 -16.55
CA GLU A 3 -3.42 17.12 -15.30
C GLU A 3 -3.14 16.20 -14.10
N SER A 4 -3.76 15.01 -14.08
CA SER A 4 -3.51 14.00 -13.04
C SER A 4 -2.06 13.52 -13.01
N TYR A 5 -1.44 13.32 -14.18
CA TYR A 5 -0.04 12.87 -14.26
C TYR A 5 0.95 13.90 -13.69
N GLU A 6 0.70 15.19 -13.91
CA GLU A 6 1.50 16.27 -13.32
C GLU A 6 1.37 16.29 -11.78
N ILE A 7 0.16 16.10 -11.26
CA ILE A 7 -0.07 16.02 -9.81
C ILE A 7 0.62 14.78 -9.23
N TYR A 8 0.54 13.63 -9.90
CA TYR A 8 1.28 12.43 -9.52
C TYR A 8 2.79 12.68 -9.46
N ARG A 9 3.35 13.41 -10.44
CA ARG A 9 4.77 13.79 -10.45
C ARG A 9 5.13 14.70 -9.27
N LYS A 10 4.26 15.66 -8.91
CA LYS A 10 4.45 16.49 -7.70
C LYS A 10 4.47 15.63 -6.44
N GLY A 11 3.55 14.67 -6.29
CA GLY A 11 3.55 13.71 -5.19
C GLY A 11 4.85 12.91 -5.09
N ARG A 12 5.35 12.42 -6.23
CA ARG A 12 6.66 11.74 -6.33
C ARG A 12 7.83 12.62 -5.89
N LEU A 13 7.81 13.91 -6.21
CA LEU A 13 8.83 14.88 -5.79
C LEU A 13 8.74 15.18 -4.29
N ALA A 14 7.52 15.31 -3.76
CA ALA A 14 7.28 15.49 -2.33
C ALA A 14 7.83 14.32 -1.50
N ILE A 15 7.62 13.07 -1.94
CA ILE A 15 8.27 11.89 -1.32
C ILE A 15 9.79 12.05 -1.25
N ARG A 16 10.43 12.43 -2.37
CA ARG A 16 11.89 12.60 -2.43
C ARG A 16 12.39 13.70 -1.51
N GLY A 17 11.57 14.73 -1.30
CA GLY A 17 11.85 15.83 -0.39
C GLY A 17 11.46 15.55 1.07
N GLY A 18 11.04 14.34 1.42
CA GLY A 18 10.62 13.97 2.77
C GLY A 18 9.27 14.53 3.22
N ARG A 19 8.54 15.23 2.35
CA ARG A 19 7.23 15.84 2.64
C ARG A 19 6.12 14.83 2.40
N ILE A 20 6.03 13.84 3.28
CA ILE A 20 5.13 12.69 3.10
C ILE A 20 3.65 13.10 3.21
N GLU A 21 3.27 13.97 4.16
CA GLU A 21 1.91 14.55 4.23
C GLU A 21 1.48 15.23 2.92
N GLU A 22 2.36 16.05 2.35
CA GLU A 22 2.07 16.77 1.10
C GLU A 22 1.88 15.78 -0.05
N ALA A 23 2.70 14.72 -0.10
CA ALA A 23 2.58 13.66 -1.08
C ALA A 23 1.21 12.95 -1.01
N VAL A 24 0.69 12.70 0.20
CA VAL A 24 -0.67 12.14 0.38
C VAL A 24 -1.72 13.04 -0.27
N GLY A 25 -1.63 14.36 -0.07
CA GLY A 25 -2.51 15.34 -0.71
C GLY A 25 -2.48 15.23 -2.23
N PHE A 26 -1.28 15.26 -2.81
CA PHE A 26 -1.12 15.13 -4.26
C PHE A 26 -1.66 13.80 -4.80
N PHE A 27 -1.36 12.66 -4.17
CA PHE A 27 -1.85 11.38 -4.67
C PHE A 27 -3.36 11.24 -4.54
N ARG A 28 -3.99 11.76 -3.48
CA ARG A 28 -5.46 11.79 -3.37
C ARG A 28 -6.07 12.56 -4.54
N THR A 29 -5.58 13.78 -4.80
CA THR A 29 -6.07 14.60 -5.92
C THR A 29 -5.83 13.94 -7.27
N SER A 30 -4.65 13.35 -7.49
CA SER A 30 -4.35 12.62 -8.73
C SER A 30 -5.28 11.42 -8.91
N SER A 31 -5.46 10.58 -7.88
CA SER A 31 -6.32 9.41 -7.95
C SER A 31 -7.80 9.73 -8.13
N ALA A 32 -8.26 10.90 -7.66
CA ALA A 32 -9.63 11.35 -7.84
C ALA A 32 -9.91 11.80 -9.29
N LYS A 33 -8.88 12.33 -9.98
CA LYS A 33 -8.98 12.72 -11.39
C LYS A 33 -8.80 11.55 -12.34
N ASP A 34 -7.83 10.69 -12.06
CA ASP A 34 -7.50 9.52 -12.88
C ASP A 34 -7.07 8.36 -11.98
N PRO A 35 -7.99 7.41 -11.72
CA PRO A 35 -7.71 6.23 -10.90
C PRO A 35 -6.65 5.34 -11.56
N HIS A 36 -5.49 5.20 -10.91
CA HIS A 36 -4.40 4.35 -11.41
C HIS A 36 -3.74 3.57 -10.27
N PHE A 37 -3.50 2.28 -10.48
CA PHE A 37 -2.99 1.37 -9.43
C PHE A 37 -1.73 1.93 -8.75
N LYS A 38 -0.79 2.47 -9.54
CA LYS A 38 0.49 3.00 -9.04
C LYS A 38 0.33 4.25 -8.16
N THR A 39 -0.67 5.08 -8.42
CA THR A 39 -1.01 6.24 -7.59
C THR A 39 -1.56 5.77 -6.25
N PHE A 40 -2.44 4.77 -6.27
CA PHE A 40 -2.99 4.16 -5.07
C PHE A 40 -1.94 3.41 -4.22
N GLU A 41 -1.01 2.68 -4.85
CA GLU A 41 0.12 2.05 -4.14
C GLU A 41 0.96 3.09 -3.39
N LEU A 42 1.31 4.20 -4.04
CA LEU A 42 2.10 5.27 -3.43
C LEU A 42 1.33 6.01 -2.34
N LEU A 43 0.03 6.27 -2.53
CA LEU A 43 -0.83 6.84 -1.50
C LEU A 43 -0.86 5.95 -0.25
N GLY A 44 -1.11 4.65 -0.45
CA GLY A 44 -1.09 3.66 0.63
C GLY A 44 0.25 3.60 1.36
N GLU A 45 1.35 3.54 0.62
CA GLU A 45 2.71 3.55 1.20
C GLU A 45 2.99 4.83 2.00
N CYS A 46 2.56 6.00 1.52
CA CYS A 46 2.73 7.25 2.26
C CYS A 46 1.92 7.21 3.57
N LEU A 47 0.67 6.77 3.53
CA LEU A 47 -0.16 6.62 4.73
C LEU A 47 0.45 5.64 5.73
N MET A 48 1.04 4.54 5.27
CA MET A 48 1.79 3.60 6.12
C MET A 48 2.99 4.25 6.80
N LYS A 49 3.78 5.05 6.07
CA LYS A 49 4.93 5.80 6.64
C LYS A 49 4.53 6.81 7.70
N LEU A 50 3.31 7.32 7.63
CA LEU A 50 2.73 8.26 8.59
C LEU A 50 2.07 7.57 9.78
N GLY A 51 2.11 6.23 9.87
CA GLY A 51 1.41 5.45 10.90
C GLY A 51 -0.11 5.38 10.71
N ARG A 52 -0.64 5.95 9.61
CA ARG A 52 -2.07 5.99 9.28
C ARG A 52 -2.51 4.69 8.59
N HIS A 53 -2.24 3.57 9.24
CA HIS A 53 -2.40 2.22 8.67
C HIS A 53 -3.86 1.91 8.27
N ALA A 54 -4.83 2.37 9.06
CA ALA A 54 -6.24 2.18 8.76
C ALA A 54 -6.67 2.89 7.46
N GLU A 55 -6.19 4.11 7.24
CA GLU A 55 -6.48 4.86 6.01
C GLU A 55 -5.77 4.28 4.78
N ALA A 56 -4.66 3.57 4.96
CA ALA A 56 -3.93 2.95 3.86
C ALA A 56 -4.70 1.79 3.20
N VAL A 57 -5.59 1.12 3.94
CA VAL A 57 -6.33 -0.06 3.46
C VAL A 57 -7.15 0.25 2.21
N GLY A 58 -7.89 1.36 2.20
CA GLY A 58 -8.76 1.71 1.06
C GLY A 58 -7.99 1.87 -0.26
N PRO A 59 -7.00 2.79 -0.33
CA PRO A 59 -6.14 2.92 -1.51
C PRO A 59 -5.45 1.63 -1.91
N LEU A 60 -4.90 0.87 -0.95
CA LEU A 60 -4.20 -0.38 -1.26
C LEU A 60 -5.15 -1.45 -1.82
N ALA A 61 -6.37 -1.55 -1.31
CA ALA A 61 -7.40 -2.41 -1.87
C ALA A 61 -7.73 -2.02 -3.32
N SER A 62 -7.92 -0.72 -3.61
CA SER A 62 -8.10 -0.23 -4.98
C SER A 62 -6.91 -0.56 -5.89
N ALA A 63 -5.67 -0.44 -5.39
CA ALA A 63 -4.48 -0.83 -6.14
C ALA A 63 -4.48 -2.32 -6.50
N VAL A 64 -4.84 -3.19 -5.55
CA VAL A 64 -4.91 -4.65 -5.73
C VAL A 64 -6.02 -5.05 -6.71
N THR A 65 -7.16 -4.33 -6.70
CA THR A 65 -8.23 -4.54 -7.67
C THR A 65 -7.80 -4.16 -9.09
N LEU A 66 -7.08 -3.04 -9.24
CA LEU A 66 -6.65 -2.54 -10.55
C LEU A 66 -5.43 -3.28 -11.11
N ASN A 67 -4.58 -3.85 -10.26
CA ASN A 67 -3.39 -4.57 -10.69
C ASN A 67 -3.09 -5.78 -9.80
N GLN A 68 -2.89 -6.93 -10.42
CA GLN A 68 -2.54 -8.17 -9.75
C GLN A 68 -1.04 -8.27 -9.40
N GLY A 69 -0.35 -7.15 -9.24
CA GLY A 69 1.04 -7.10 -8.81
C GLY A 69 1.23 -7.55 -7.36
N VAL A 70 2.43 -8.05 -7.04
CA VAL A 70 2.78 -8.45 -5.67
C VAL A 70 2.89 -7.25 -4.72
N ARG A 71 3.34 -6.08 -5.21
CA ARG A 71 3.60 -4.90 -4.38
C ARG A 71 2.35 -4.45 -3.63
N GLY A 72 1.27 -4.11 -4.35
CA GLY A 72 -0.01 -3.73 -3.74
C GLY A 72 -0.52 -4.75 -2.72
N VAL A 73 -0.44 -6.05 -3.03
CA VAL A 73 -0.88 -7.13 -2.11
C VAL A 73 -0.04 -7.16 -0.84
N SER A 74 1.29 -7.08 -0.97
CA SER A 74 2.19 -7.10 0.18
C SER A 74 2.00 -5.89 1.10
N LEU A 75 1.76 -4.70 0.52
CA LEU A 75 1.45 -3.48 1.28
C LEU A 75 0.08 -3.59 1.97
N LEU A 76 -0.93 -4.16 1.30
CA LEU A 76 -2.25 -4.37 1.88
C LEU A 76 -2.20 -5.35 3.06
N ALA A 77 -1.46 -6.45 2.92
CA ALA A 77 -1.22 -7.38 4.03
C ALA A 77 -0.56 -6.69 5.23
N GLU A 78 0.42 -5.82 4.97
CA GLU A 78 1.09 -5.04 6.01
C GLU A 78 0.14 -4.06 6.71
N ALA A 79 -0.70 -3.35 5.94
CA ALA A 79 -1.69 -2.44 6.48
C ALA A 79 -2.69 -3.17 7.40
N PHE A 80 -3.21 -4.33 6.96
CA PHE A 80 -4.10 -5.15 7.78
C PHE A 80 -3.43 -5.67 9.05
N HIS A 81 -2.17 -6.10 8.94
CA HIS A 81 -1.40 -6.55 10.11
C HIS A 81 -1.23 -5.43 11.14
N ALA A 82 -0.92 -4.21 10.68
CA ALA A 82 -0.69 -3.05 11.53
C ALA A 82 -1.95 -2.59 12.28
N ILE A 83 -3.14 -2.79 11.71
CA ILE A 83 -4.43 -2.48 12.38
C ILE A 83 -5.01 -3.67 13.16
N GLY A 84 -4.28 -4.78 13.29
CA GLY A 84 -4.73 -5.95 14.04
C GLY A 84 -5.76 -6.84 13.34
N ARG A 85 -6.02 -6.62 12.04
CA ARG A 85 -6.88 -7.48 11.21
C ARG A 85 -6.07 -8.69 10.72
N ILE A 86 -5.81 -9.61 11.66
CA ILE A 86 -4.87 -10.72 11.50
C ILE A 86 -5.30 -11.72 10.43
N THR A 87 -6.60 -11.99 10.30
CA THR A 87 -7.17 -12.89 9.28
C THR A 87 -6.84 -12.39 7.88
N GLU A 88 -7.20 -11.13 7.59
CA GLU A 88 -6.98 -10.49 6.30
C GLU A 88 -5.49 -10.34 6.01
N ALA A 89 -4.70 -9.95 7.01
CA ALA A 89 -3.25 -9.86 6.90
C ALA A 89 -2.65 -11.20 6.46
N ARG A 90 -3.10 -12.31 7.06
CA ARG A 90 -2.64 -13.67 6.72
C ARG A 90 -3.02 -14.04 5.29
N ASP A 91 -4.27 -13.79 4.90
CA ASP A 91 -4.77 -14.18 3.58
C ASP A 91 -4.05 -13.42 2.46
N PHE A 92 -3.89 -12.10 2.62
CA PHE A 92 -3.14 -11.29 1.66
C PHE A 92 -1.64 -11.59 1.68
N ALA A 93 -1.04 -11.91 2.83
CA ALA A 93 0.36 -12.34 2.88
C ALA A 93 0.58 -13.67 2.15
N LYS A 94 -0.33 -14.64 2.29
CA LYS A 94 -0.31 -15.89 1.50
C LYS A 94 -0.46 -15.62 0.00
N LEU A 95 -1.35 -14.71 -0.38
CA LEU A 95 -1.52 -14.30 -1.78
C LEU A 95 -0.26 -13.61 -2.32
N ALA A 96 0.44 -12.81 -1.51
CA ALA A 96 1.72 -12.23 -1.91
C ALA A 96 2.77 -13.33 -2.16
N LEU A 97 2.85 -14.35 -1.31
CA LEU A 97 3.77 -15.48 -1.48
C LEU A 97 3.41 -16.39 -2.66
N SER A 98 2.13 -16.53 -2.99
CA SER A 98 1.74 -17.28 -4.19
C SER A 98 2.14 -16.55 -5.49
N ARG A 99 2.29 -15.22 -5.44
CA ARG A 99 2.76 -14.40 -6.58
C ARG A 99 4.29 -14.27 -6.62
N ASP A 100 4.91 -14.16 -5.47
CA ASP A 100 6.36 -14.11 -5.30
C ASP A 100 6.73 -14.83 -4.00
N SER A 101 7.21 -16.06 -4.15
CA SER A 101 7.59 -16.93 -3.03
C SER A 101 8.72 -16.37 -2.16
N LYS A 102 9.44 -15.35 -2.64
CA LYS A 102 10.54 -14.69 -1.92
C LYS A 102 10.15 -13.32 -1.38
N ASN A 103 8.86 -12.95 -1.38
CA ASN A 103 8.41 -11.67 -0.84
C ASN A 103 8.69 -11.58 0.66
N LYS A 104 9.76 -10.86 1.02
CA LYS A 104 10.25 -10.74 2.40
C LYS A 104 9.19 -10.23 3.38
N LYS A 105 8.40 -9.23 2.97
CA LYS A 105 7.37 -8.62 3.83
C LYS A 105 6.27 -9.63 4.15
N ALA A 106 5.84 -10.41 3.15
CA ALA A 106 4.83 -11.44 3.35
C ALA A 106 5.32 -12.56 4.29
N VAL A 107 6.57 -13.02 4.13
CA VAL A 107 7.19 -13.98 5.05
C VAL A 107 7.24 -13.43 6.48
N GLU A 108 7.67 -12.18 6.65
CA GLU A 108 7.76 -11.53 7.96
C GLU A 108 6.39 -11.43 8.66
N ILE A 109 5.35 -11.05 7.92
CA ILE A 109 3.98 -10.95 8.44
C ILE A 109 3.47 -12.32 8.89
N LEU A 110 3.63 -13.36 8.07
CA LEU A 110 3.18 -14.71 8.44
C LEU A 110 3.94 -15.24 9.66
N ALA A 111 5.26 -15.06 9.71
CA ALA A 111 6.06 -15.46 10.86
C ALA A 111 5.59 -14.77 12.16
N LYS A 112 5.27 -13.46 12.11
CA LYS A 112 4.73 -12.70 13.25
C LYS A 112 3.35 -13.20 13.68
N ILE A 113 2.49 -13.55 12.72
CA ILE A 113 1.14 -14.03 12.99
C ILE A 113 1.15 -15.45 13.56
N GLU A 114 2.00 -16.33 13.04
CA GLU A 114 2.08 -17.73 13.44
C GLU A 114 2.86 -17.90 14.74
N GLY A 115 3.90 -17.10 14.96
CA GLY A 115 4.69 -17.09 16.19
C GLY A 115 3.93 -16.57 17.43
N LYS A 116 2.79 -15.88 17.25
CA LYS A 116 1.91 -15.42 18.33
C LYS A 116 0.88 -16.46 18.81
N LYS A 117 0.84 -17.67 18.23
CA LYS A 117 -0.08 -18.75 18.65
C LYS A 117 0.37 -19.50 19.92
N LYS A 118 0.80 -18.80 20.97
CA LYS A 118 1.05 -19.41 22.29
C LYS A 118 0.00 -18.98 23.30
#